data_AF-A0A1B0G1C9-F1
#
_entry.id   AF-A0A1B0G1C9-F1
#
_cell.length_a   1.000
_cell.length_b   1.000
_cell.length_c   1.000
_cell.angle_alpha   90.00
_cell.angle_beta   90.00
_cell.angle_gamma   90.00
#
_symmetry.space_group_name_H-M   'P 1'
#
loop_
_entity.id
_entity.type
_entity.pdbx_description
1 polymer ?
#
loop_
_entity_poly.entity_id
_entity_poly.type
_entity_poly.pdbx_seq_one_letter_code
_entity_poly.pdbx_strand_id
1 'polypeptide(L)'
;MCANRAIGIRADLRYRGNAVHPDYPGQCYYEDLQQPIPVSQSFKPINRDGRCESIYCRNDFVLEIGICPRHNMQETDECSIVSDLTKAYPDCCPKAMLEGGGAATTEPVCSYVNSQGERVFLKYFPLSKKGEDYVDFDSSGKCLKRAVCNEKYETKVENCAEYTVNCENKSHYKGVFPACCTKC
;
A
#
# COMPACT_ATOMS: atom_id res chain seq x y z
N MET A 1 1.37 30.31 -16.57
CA MET A 1 0.29 29.31 -16.33
C MET A 1 0.93 27.94 -16.16
N CYS A 2 1.03 27.42 -14.92
CA CYS A 2 1.18 25.98 -14.71
C CYS A 2 -0.12 25.34 -15.25
N ALA A 3 -0.12 24.81 -16.47
CA ALA A 3 -1.34 24.36 -17.16
C ALA A 3 -1.91 23.06 -16.56
N ASN A 4 -2.59 23.25 -15.43
CA ASN A 4 -3.95 22.93 -15.01
C ASN A 4 -4.69 21.61 -15.34
N ARG A 5 -5.43 21.18 -14.30
CA ARG A 5 -6.56 20.22 -14.21
C ARG A 5 -6.24 18.72 -14.36
N ALA A 6 -5.68 18.14 -13.31
CA ALA A 6 -5.77 16.69 -13.10
C ALA A 6 -7.15 16.33 -12.50
N ILE A 7 -8.09 15.96 -13.37
CA ILE A 7 -9.25 15.13 -13.01
C ILE A 7 -8.71 13.75 -12.66
N GLY A 8 -8.50 13.50 -11.36
CA GLY A 8 -8.07 12.21 -10.82
C GLY A 8 -6.63 11.82 -11.19
N ILE A 9 -5.84 11.46 -10.18
CA ILE A 9 -4.54 10.82 -10.39
C ILE A 9 -4.82 9.43 -10.97
N ARG A 10 -4.90 9.30 -12.30
CA ARG A 10 -4.78 7.99 -12.94
C ARG A 10 -3.29 7.68 -12.99
N ALA A 11 -2.86 6.75 -12.16
CA ALA A 11 -1.53 6.17 -12.23
C ALA A 11 -1.25 5.73 -13.68
N ASP A 12 -0.11 6.11 -14.23
CA ASP A 12 0.36 5.53 -15.48
C ASP A 12 0.76 4.08 -15.13
N LEU A 13 0.06 3.11 -15.72
CA LEU A 13 0.30 1.68 -15.49
C LEU A 13 1.17 1.11 -16.59
N ARG A 14 2.19 0.34 -16.20
CA ARG A 14 2.99 -0.50 -17.09
C ARG A 14 2.85 -1.95 -16.67
N TYR A 15 2.89 -2.84 -17.66
CA TYR A 15 2.83 -4.27 -17.44
C TYR A 15 4.13 -4.90 -17.90
N ARG A 16 4.71 -5.76 -17.07
CA ARG A 16 5.86 -6.60 -17.43
C ARG A 16 5.50 -8.06 -17.21
N GLY A 17 5.29 -8.79 -18.31
CA GLY A 17 4.96 -10.21 -18.27
C GLY A 17 6.19 -11.10 -18.04
N ASN A 18 5.93 -12.38 -17.74
CA ASN A 18 6.95 -13.41 -17.52
C ASN A 18 8.02 -13.01 -16.50
N ALA A 19 7.65 -12.24 -15.49
CA ALA A 19 8.58 -11.71 -14.50
C ALA A 19 8.89 -12.75 -13.42
N VAL A 20 9.10 -14.02 -13.76
CA VAL A 20 9.37 -15.08 -12.78
C VAL A 20 10.80 -14.97 -12.28
N HIS A 21 11.02 -15.16 -10.97
CA HIS A 21 12.37 -15.16 -10.43
C HIS A 21 13.19 -16.34 -10.99
N PRO A 22 14.43 -16.10 -11.48
CA PRO A 22 15.24 -17.14 -12.12
C PRO A 22 15.56 -18.31 -11.17
N ASP A 23 15.93 -18.01 -9.93
CA ASP A 23 16.35 -19.04 -8.95
C ASP A 23 15.22 -19.55 -8.02
N TYR A 24 14.11 -18.83 -7.91
CA TYR A 24 13.06 -19.09 -6.92
C TYR A 24 11.68 -19.09 -7.58
N PRO A 25 11.26 -20.20 -8.20
CA PRO A 25 9.96 -20.28 -8.86
C PRO A 25 8.83 -20.08 -7.85
N GLY A 26 7.84 -19.24 -8.22
CA GLY A 26 6.68 -18.93 -7.36
C GLY A 26 6.59 -17.47 -6.89
N GLN A 27 7.55 -16.62 -7.27
CA GLN A 27 7.49 -15.18 -7.04
C GLN A 27 7.87 -14.41 -8.30
N CYS A 28 7.41 -13.16 -8.39
CA CYS A 28 7.90 -12.27 -9.42
C CYS A 28 9.31 -11.76 -9.06
N TYR A 29 10.06 -11.34 -10.07
CA TYR A 29 11.33 -10.65 -9.93
C TYR A 29 11.34 -9.41 -10.81
N TYR A 30 11.58 -8.27 -10.17
CA TYR A 30 11.72 -6.99 -10.85
C TYR A 30 13.20 -6.67 -11.04
N GLU A 31 13.70 -6.94 -12.24
CA GLU A 31 15.12 -6.80 -12.60
C GLU A 31 15.68 -5.40 -12.34
N ASP A 32 14.91 -4.36 -12.66
CA ASP A 32 15.34 -2.96 -12.50
C ASP A 32 15.77 -2.61 -11.07
N LEU A 33 15.14 -3.26 -10.07
CA LEU A 33 15.46 -3.09 -8.65
C LEU A 33 16.06 -4.35 -8.04
N GLN A 34 16.38 -5.37 -8.84
CA GLN A 34 16.82 -6.67 -8.38
C GLN A 34 15.94 -7.21 -7.22
N GLN A 35 14.62 -7.01 -7.32
CA GLN A 35 13.70 -7.16 -6.21
C GLN A 35 12.76 -8.36 -6.42
N PRO A 36 12.80 -9.40 -5.56
CA PRO A 36 11.75 -10.41 -5.52
C PRO A 36 10.46 -9.82 -4.93
N ILE A 37 9.32 -10.16 -5.54
CA ILE A 37 7.99 -9.70 -5.14
C ILE A 37 7.05 -10.92 -5.11
N PRO A 38 6.58 -11.35 -3.94
CA PRO A 38 5.66 -12.47 -3.83
C PRO A 38 4.36 -12.24 -4.61
N VAL A 39 3.78 -13.32 -5.11
CA VAL A 39 2.48 -13.30 -5.80
C VAL A 39 1.41 -12.69 -4.90
N SER A 40 0.53 -11.88 -5.50
CA SER A 40 -0.51 -11.11 -4.82
C SER A 40 0.00 -10.08 -3.80
N GLN A 41 1.28 -9.70 -3.87
CA GLN A 41 1.84 -8.62 -3.05
C GLN A 41 2.32 -7.43 -3.88
N SER A 42 2.36 -6.28 -3.21
CA SER A 42 2.90 -5.04 -3.76
C SER A 42 4.17 -4.61 -3.05
N PHE A 43 5.14 -4.13 -3.81
CA PHE A 43 6.36 -3.49 -3.34
C PHE A 43 6.39 -2.03 -3.79
N LYS A 44 6.78 -1.13 -2.89
CA LYS A 44 6.90 0.32 -3.16
C LYS A 44 8.26 0.79 -2.66
N PRO A 45 9.24 1.00 -3.54
CA PRO A 45 10.55 1.48 -3.11
C PRO A 45 10.43 2.84 -2.41
N ILE A 46 11.24 3.02 -1.36
CA ILE A 46 11.47 4.31 -0.68
C ILE A 46 12.98 4.57 -0.73
N ASN A 47 13.38 5.80 -1.06
CA ASN A 47 14.79 6.21 -1.13
C ASN A 47 15.69 5.30 -1.97
N ARG A 48 15.14 4.63 -2.99
CA ARG A 48 15.87 3.69 -3.83
C ARG A 48 15.95 4.20 -5.27
N ASP A 49 17.17 4.49 -5.73
CA ASP A 49 17.50 4.85 -7.12
C ASP A 49 16.62 5.95 -7.75
N GLY A 50 16.10 6.88 -6.94
CA GLY A 50 15.25 7.96 -7.44
C GLY A 50 13.87 7.52 -7.95
N ARG A 51 13.45 6.29 -7.65
CA ARG A 51 12.23 5.70 -8.21
C ARG A 51 11.03 5.92 -7.28
N CYS A 52 9.95 6.44 -7.86
CA CYS A 52 8.65 6.56 -7.22
C CYS A 52 7.64 5.73 -8.03
N GLU A 53 7.49 4.47 -7.66
CA GLU A 53 6.64 3.51 -8.35
C GLU A 53 5.99 2.54 -7.35
N SER A 54 4.95 1.83 -7.80
CA SER A 54 4.29 0.75 -7.06
C SER A 54 4.28 -0.48 -7.95
N ILE A 55 4.84 -1.58 -7.47
CA ILE A 55 4.99 -2.80 -8.26
C ILE A 55 4.17 -3.90 -7.61
N TYR A 56 3.14 -4.39 -8.28
CA TYR A 56 2.28 -5.48 -7.83
C TYR A 56 2.54 -6.74 -8.65
N CYS A 57 2.81 -7.87 -7.99
CA CYS A 57 2.97 -9.16 -8.64
C CYS A 57 1.62 -9.88 -8.73
N ARG A 58 1.10 -10.06 -9.94
CA ARG A 58 -0.12 -10.85 -10.17
C ARG A 58 0.13 -12.34 -10.13
N ASN A 59 -0.96 -13.09 -10.06
CA ASN A 59 -0.96 -14.56 -10.02
C ASN A 59 -0.45 -15.21 -11.31
N ASP A 60 -0.42 -14.49 -12.43
CA ASP A 60 0.12 -14.91 -13.72
C ASP A 60 1.58 -14.45 -13.94
N PHE A 61 2.27 -14.05 -12.87
CA PHE A 61 3.65 -13.54 -12.91
C PHE A 61 3.85 -12.32 -13.82
N VAL A 62 2.79 -11.52 -13.95
CA VAL A 62 2.83 -10.20 -14.57
C VAL A 62 3.01 -9.16 -13.47
N LEU A 63 4.04 -8.31 -13.60
CA LEU A 63 4.20 -7.13 -12.76
C LEU A 63 3.30 -6.01 -13.27
N GLU A 64 2.42 -5.50 -12.43
CA GLU A 64 1.73 -4.22 -12.62
C GLU A 64 2.54 -3.11 -11.95
N ILE A 65 3.10 -2.21 -12.73
CA ILE A 65 3.99 -1.15 -12.26
C ILE A 65 3.25 0.17 -12.43
N GLY A 66 2.75 0.74 -11.33
CA GLY A 66 2.22 2.09 -11.27
C GLY A 66 3.35 3.10 -11.14
N ILE A 67 3.43 4.05 -12.06
CA ILE A 67 4.40 5.14 -12.02
C ILE A 67 3.68 6.48 -11.89
N CYS A 68 4.42 7.49 -11.42
CA CYS A 68 3.88 8.84 -11.35
C CYS A 68 3.39 9.32 -12.73
N PRO A 69 2.21 9.95 -12.80
CA PRO A 69 1.68 10.43 -14.06
C PRO A 69 2.63 11.44 -14.68
N ARG A 70 2.93 11.26 -15.98
CA ARG A 70 3.73 12.21 -16.73
C ARG A 70 2.87 13.41 -17.11
N HIS A 71 2.90 14.45 -16.30
CA HIS A 71 2.36 15.76 -16.68
C HIS A 71 3.50 16.62 -17.24
N ASN A 72 3.21 17.44 -18.25
CA ASN A 72 4.12 18.46 -18.78
C ASN A 72 4.28 19.59 -17.75
N MET A 73 4.88 19.27 -16.61
CA MET A 73 5.18 20.22 -15.55
C MET A 73 6.46 20.96 -15.94
N GLN A 74 6.42 22.27 -15.96
CA GLN A 74 7.56 23.13 -16.27
C GLN A 74 7.77 24.08 -15.10
N GLU A 75 9.00 24.13 -14.59
CA GLU A 75 9.38 25.12 -13.57
C GLU A 75 9.25 26.53 -14.15
N THR A 76 8.73 27.44 -13.34
CA THR A 76 8.63 28.88 -13.65
C THR A 76 8.92 29.65 -12.38
N ASP A 77 9.15 30.96 -12.49
CA ASP A 77 9.41 31.84 -11.34
C ASP A 77 8.28 31.81 -10.27
N GLU A 78 7.10 31.31 -10.63
CA GLU A 78 5.90 31.26 -9.79
C GLU A 78 5.54 29.83 -9.33
N CYS A 79 6.25 28.80 -9.81
CA CYS A 79 5.84 27.39 -9.72
C CYS A 79 7.06 26.48 -9.65
N SER A 80 7.29 25.85 -8.50
CA SER A 80 8.36 24.86 -8.29
C SER A 80 7.80 23.44 -8.30
N ILE A 81 8.58 22.49 -8.81
CA ILE A 81 8.21 21.07 -8.81
C ILE A 81 8.92 20.42 -7.64
N VAL A 82 8.16 19.90 -6.67
CA VAL A 82 8.71 19.26 -5.48
C VAL A 82 8.35 17.79 -5.48
N SER A 83 9.34 16.93 -5.24
CA SER A 83 9.20 15.48 -5.04
C SER A 83 9.85 15.07 -3.73
N ASP A 84 9.26 14.11 -3.03
CA ASP A 84 9.77 13.61 -1.74
C ASP A 84 9.97 12.10 -1.79
N LEU A 85 11.16 11.67 -2.22
CA LEU A 85 11.52 10.26 -2.38
C LEU A 85 11.64 9.49 -1.05
N THR A 86 11.54 10.18 0.08
CA THR A 86 11.48 9.55 1.41
C THR A 86 10.12 8.94 1.70
N LYS A 87 9.13 9.17 0.83
CA LYS A 87 7.78 8.61 0.93
C LYS A 87 7.57 7.49 -0.08
N ALA A 88 6.62 6.61 0.21
CA ALA A 88 6.21 5.57 -0.73
C ALA A 88 5.27 6.14 -1.81
N TYR A 89 5.16 5.45 -2.94
CA TYR A 89 4.17 5.78 -3.96
C TYR A 89 2.72 5.73 -3.40
N PRO A 90 1.85 6.71 -3.70
CA PRO A 90 2.01 7.82 -4.65
C PRO A 90 2.57 9.13 -4.05
N ASP A 91 2.93 9.15 -2.76
CA ASP A 91 3.26 10.38 -2.05
C ASP A 91 4.63 10.95 -2.43
N CYS A 92 5.53 10.12 -2.97
CA CYS A 92 6.79 10.58 -3.55
C CYS A 92 6.66 11.24 -4.93
N CYS A 93 5.48 11.23 -5.56
CA CYS A 93 5.32 11.77 -6.91
C CYS A 93 5.51 13.30 -6.94
N PRO A 94 6.10 13.84 -8.03
CA PRO A 94 6.27 15.29 -8.20
C PRO A 94 4.94 16.03 -8.14
N LYS A 95 4.91 17.14 -7.39
CA LYS A 95 3.76 18.04 -7.25
C LYS A 95 4.21 19.46 -7.57
N ALA A 96 3.36 20.22 -8.27
CA ALA A 96 3.59 21.63 -8.52
C ALA A 96 3.21 22.41 -7.25
N MET A 97 4.16 23.13 -6.68
CA MET A 97 3.93 24.12 -5.63
C MET A 97 3.99 25.51 -6.26
N LEU A 98 2.90 26.27 -6.15
CA LEU A 98 2.91 27.69 -6.50
C LEU A 98 3.46 28.49 -5.30
N GLU A 99 4.32 29.48 -5.56
CA GLU A 99 4.76 30.45 -4.55
C GLU A 99 3.52 31.24 -4.09
N GLY A 100 2.91 30.81 -2.97
CA GLY A 100 1.74 31.45 -2.38
C GLY A 100 0.41 30.70 -2.53
N GLY A 101 0.33 29.41 -2.17
CA GLY A 101 -0.98 28.78 -1.97
C GLY A 101 -1.01 27.29 -1.64
N GLY A 102 -1.20 26.97 -0.36
CA GLY A 102 -1.91 25.77 0.09
C GLY A 102 -1.04 24.58 0.51
N ALA A 103 -0.94 24.34 1.81
CA ALA A 103 -0.45 23.09 2.38
C ALA A 103 -1.20 21.90 1.77
N ALA A 104 -0.47 20.90 1.29
CA ALA A 104 -1.02 19.60 0.96
C ALA A 104 -1.74 19.07 2.22
N THR A 105 -3.06 18.96 2.17
CA THR A 105 -3.83 18.32 3.25
C THR A 105 -3.37 16.87 3.30
N THR A 106 -2.56 16.53 4.31
CA THR A 106 -2.17 15.14 4.58
C THR A 106 -3.46 14.34 4.74
N GLU A 107 -3.71 13.38 3.84
CA GLU A 107 -4.84 12.48 4.01
C GLU A 107 -4.73 11.83 5.40
N PRO A 108 -5.76 11.93 6.25
CA PRO A 108 -5.70 11.33 7.57
C PRO A 108 -5.55 9.81 7.42
N VAL A 109 -4.53 9.25 8.09
CA VAL A 109 -4.24 7.82 8.11
C VAL A 109 -4.29 7.31 9.55
N CYS A 110 -4.77 6.09 9.72
CA CYS A 110 -4.69 5.39 10.99
C CYS A 110 -3.28 4.81 11.16
N SER A 111 -2.81 4.69 12.41
CA SER A 111 -1.55 4.01 12.71
C SER A 111 -1.73 2.90 13.73
N TYR A 112 -1.01 1.79 13.53
CA TYR A 112 -1.00 0.61 14.40
C TYR A 112 0.45 0.18 14.61
N VAL A 113 0.77 -0.39 15.77
CA VAL A 113 2.09 -1.01 16.03
C VAL A 113 1.86 -2.50 16.20
N ASN A 114 2.49 -3.31 15.35
CA ASN A 114 2.35 -4.76 15.37
C ASN A 114 3.16 -5.42 16.50
N SER A 115 2.99 -6.73 16.66
CA SER A 115 3.69 -7.55 17.65
C SER A 115 5.21 -7.56 17.51
N GLN A 116 5.74 -7.17 16.34
CA GLN A 116 7.16 -7.04 16.03
C GLN A 116 7.71 -5.62 16.29
N GLY A 117 6.87 -4.68 16.72
CA GLY A 117 7.24 -3.29 17.00
C GLY A 117 7.23 -2.39 15.76
N GLU A 118 6.74 -2.87 14.61
CA GLU A 118 6.69 -2.10 13.38
C GLU A 118 5.41 -1.27 13.29
N ARG A 119 5.52 -0.04 12.76
CA ARG A 119 4.39 0.86 12.56
C ARG A 119 3.74 0.60 11.21
N VAL A 120 2.47 0.23 11.23
CA VAL A 120 1.60 0.01 10.08
C VAL A 120 0.66 1.20 9.91
N PHE A 121 0.49 1.68 8.68
CA PHE A 121 -0.46 2.74 8.35
C PHE A 121 -1.65 2.15 7.61
N LEU A 122 -2.86 2.48 8.05
CA LEU A 122 -4.11 1.97 7.49
C LEU A 122 -4.94 3.11 6.93
N LYS A 123 -5.55 2.89 5.77
CA LYS A 123 -6.45 3.86 5.14
C LYS A 123 -7.91 3.57 5.44
N TYR A 124 -8.71 4.63 5.50
CA TYR A 124 -10.15 4.52 5.36
C TYR A 124 -10.53 4.94 3.94
N PHE A 125 -11.41 4.19 3.30
CA PHE A 125 -11.90 4.44 1.94
C PHE A 125 -13.34 4.99 2.02
N PRO A 126 -13.56 6.31 1.94
CA PRO A 126 -14.87 6.92 2.15
C PRO A 126 -15.91 6.51 1.09
N LEU A 127 -15.48 6.30 -0.16
CA LEU A 127 -16.37 5.93 -1.26
C LEU A 127 -16.99 4.54 -1.05
N SER A 128 -16.24 3.60 -0.48
CA SER A 128 -16.72 2.25 -0.19
C SER A 128 -17.18 2.05 1.25
N LYS A 129 -17.06 3.08 2.10
CA LYS A 129 -17.27 3.02 3.56
C LYS A 129 -16.55 1.84 4.22
N LYS A 130 -15.29 1.61 3.82
CA LYS A 130 -14.49 0.47 4.28
C LYS A 130 -13.14 0.95 4.79
N GLY A 131 -12.73 0.44 5.94
CA GLY A 131 -11.36 0.55 6.43
C GLY A 131 -10.49 -0.55 5.84
N GLU A 132 -9.23 -0.22 5.56
CA GLU A 132 -8.17 -1.19 5.36
C GLU A 132 -7.99 -2.01 6.65
N ASP A 133 -7.86 -3.32 6.49
CA ASP A 133 -7.64 -4.27 7.56
C ASP A 133 -6.22 -4.82 7.56
N TYR A 134 -5.61 -4.84 8.75
CA TYR A 134 -4.31 -5.46 8.98
C TYR A 134 -4.45 -6.52 10.06
N VAL A 135 -3.89 -7.70 9.82
CA VAL A 135 -3.92 -8.82 10.76
C VAL A 135 -2.50 -9.09 11.25
N ASP A 136 -2.33 -9.04 12.57
CA ASP A 136 -1.07 -9.26 13.27
C ASP A 136 -0.92 -10.74 13.58
N PHE A 137 0.20 -11.34 13.19
CA PHE A 137 0.46 -12.77 13.33
C PHE A 137 1.62 -13.02 14.29
N ASP A 138 1.55 -14.13 15.03
CA ASP A 138 2.72 -14.65 15.74
C ASP A 138 3.63 -15.46 14.80
N SER A 139 4.78 -15.87 15.33
CA SER A 139 5.77 -16.68 14.60
C SER A 139 5.26 -18.07 14.18
N SER A 140 4.12 -18.52 14.72
CA SER A 140 3.50 -19.80 14.37
C SER A 140 2.46 -19.68 13.22
N GLY A 141 2.21 -18.46 12.74
CA GLY A 141 1.21 -18.16 11.72
C GLY A 141 -0.21 -18.05 12.28
N LYS A 142 -0.37 -17.96 13.59
CA LYS A 142 -1.65 -17.72 14.25
C LYS A 142 -1.89 -16.22 14.39
N CYS A 143 -3.11 -15.78 14.12
CA CYS A 143 -3.46 -14.39 14.34
C CYS A 143 -3.51 -14.04 15.83
N LEU A 144 -3.06 -12.83 16.15
CA LEU A 144 -3.11 -12.23 17.48
C LEU A 144 -4.23 -11.18 17.54
N LYS A 145 -4.18 -10.23 16.62
CA LYS A 145 -5.05 -9.05 16.59
C LYS A 145 -5.35 -8.64 15.16
N ARG A 146 -6.42 -7.88 14.98
CA ARG A 146 -6.77 -7.19 13.74
C ARG A 146 -6.88 -5.70 14.00
N ALA A 147 -6.30 -4.87 13.17
CA ALA A 147 -6.45 -3.43 13.19
C ALA A 147 -7.24 -2.97 11.95
N VAL A 148 -8.22 -2.09 12.14
CA VAL A 148 -9.05 -1.54 11.07
C VAL A 148 -9.17 -0.04 11.25
N CYS A 149 -8.96 0.72 10.17
CA CYS A 149 -9.18 2.17 10.19
C CYS A 149 -10.66 2.51 10.07
N ASN A 150 -11.23 3.25 11.03
CA ASN A 150 -12.64 3.64 10.99
C ASN A 150 -12.86 4.95 10.20
N GLU A 151 -14.13 5.34 10.01
CA GLU A 151 -14.52 6.55 9.28
C GLU A 151 -14.09 7.87 9.95
N LYS A 152 -13.73 7.81 11.24
CA LYS A 152 -13.17 8.92 12.02
C LYS A 152 -11.64 8.93 11.99
N TYR A 153 -11.02 8.04 11.22
CA TYR A 153 -9.57 7.86 11.14
C TYR A 153 -8.94 7.44 12.48
N GLU A 154 -9.68 6.65 13.26
CA GLU A 154 -9.20 6.01 14.47
C GLU A 154 -8.95 4.52 14.19
N THR A 155 -7.83 4.01 14.69
CA THR A 155 -7.50 2.58 14.62
C THR A 155 -8.36 1.81 15.62
N LYS A 156 -9.28 0.99 15.12
CA LYS A 156 -9.98 -0.01 15.93
C LYS A 156 -9.16 -1.29 15.94
N VAL A 157 -8.83 -1.81 17.12
CA VAL A 157 -8.11 -3.08 17.28
C VAL A 157 -9.06 -4.14 17.86
N GLU A 158 -9.13 -5.29 17.22
CA GLU A 158 -9.94 -6.46 17.61
C GLU A 158 -9.00 -7.60 17.99
N ASN A 159 -9.13 -8.16 19.19
CA ASN A 159 -8.28 -9.25 19.68
C ASN A 159 -8.89 -10.62 19.37
N CYS A 160 -8.07 -11.63 19.06
CA CYS A 160 -8.55 -13.00 18.94
C CYS A 160 -9.29 -13.52 20.18
N ALA A 161 -8.98 -13.00 21.38
CA ALA A 161 -9.68 -13.33 22.62
C ALA A 161 -11.17 -12.92 22.62
N GLU A 162 -11.57 -12.01 21.74
CA GLU A 162 -12.96 -11.54 21.61
C GLU A 162 -13.82 -12.51 20.77
N TYR A 163 -13.22 -13.52 20.13
CA TYR A 163 -13.91 -14.43 19.22
C TYR A 163 -13.77 -15.89 19.64
N THR A 164 -14.88 -16.62 19.65
CA THR A 164 -14.91 -18.05 19.97
C THR A 164 -14.77 -18.90 18.68
N VAL A 165 -13.58 -18.87 18.08
CA VAL A 165 -13.29 -19.65 16.86
C VAL A 165 -12.72 -21.02 17.22
N ASN A 166 -13.29 -22.09 16.65
CA ASN A 166 -12.82 -23.46 16.78
C ASN A 166 -12.85 -24.17 15.41
N CYS A 167 -12.32 -25.40 15.33
CA CYS A 167 -12.21 -26.12 14.06
C CYS A 167 -13.56 -26.48 13.42
N GLU A 168 -14.62 -26.55 14.22
CA GLU A 168 -15.96 -26.88 13.75
C GLU A 168 -16.67 -25.68 13.14
N ASN A 169 -16.45 -24.49 13.70
CA ASN A 169 -17.13 -23.25 13.30
C ASN A 169 -16.28 -22.31 12.45
N LYS A 170 -14.99 -22.61 12.23
CA LYS A 170 -14.06 -21.77 11.45
C LYS A 170 -14.58 -21.42 10.06
N SER A 171 -15.29 -22.34 9.40
CA SER A 171 -15.88 -22.15 8.07
C SER A 171 -17.02 -21.12 8.03
N HIS A 172 -17.59 -20.76 9.19
CA HIS A 172 -18.67 -19.76 9.27
C HIS A 172 -18.15 -18.32 9.13
N TYR A 173 -16.86 -18.09 9.34
CA TYR A 173 -16.26 -16.77 9.24
C TYR A 173 -15.75 -16.51 7.82
N LYS A 174 -16.18 -15.39 7.22
CA LYS A 174 -15.69 -14.95 5.90
C LYS A 174 -14.46 -14.06 6.08
N GLY A 175 -13.37 -14.41 5.40
CA GLY A 175 -12.10 -13.67 5.44
C GLY A 175 -11.05 -14.33 6.33
N VAL A 176 -9.91 -13.65 6.53
CA VAL A 176 -8.77 -14.18 7.28
C VAL A 176 -9.04 -14.17 8.78
N PHE A 177 -9.51 -13.05 9.33
CA PHE A 177 -9.83 -12.88 10.74
C PHE A 177 -11.35 -12.91 10.96
N PRO A 178 -11.87 -13.56 12.01
CA PRO A 178 -11.15 -14.23 13.10
C PRO A 178 -10.81 -15.71 12.82
N ALA A 179 -11.06 -16.23 11.61
CA ALA A 179 -10.86 -17.64 11.28
C ALA A 179 -9.42 -18.14 11.59
N CYS A 180 -8.43 -17.27 11.47
CA CYS A 180 -7.02 -17.53 11.78
C CYS A 180 -6.65 -17.43 13.28
N CYS A 181 -7.60 -17.14 14.17
CA CYS A 181 -7.39 -17.12 15.62
C CYS A 181 -7.28 -18.52 16.23
N THR A 182 -7.64 -19.58 15.49
CA THR A 182 -7.48 -20.97 15.92
C THR A 182 -6.74 -21.78 14.85
N LYS A 183 -5.79 -22.59 15.32
CA LYS A 183 -5.07 -23.56 14.52
C LYS A 183 -5.84 -24.88 14.50
N CYS A 184 -6.14 -25.29 13.27
CA CYS A 184 -6.65 -26.58 12.83
C CYS A 184 -5.70 -26.98 11.70
#